data_AF-A0A6J8BI76-F1
#
_entry.id   AF-A0A6J8BI76-F1
#
_cell.length_a   1.000
_cell.length_b   1.000
_cell.length_c   1.000
_cell.angle_alpha   90.00
_cell.angle_beta   90.00
_cell.angle_gamma   90.00
#
_symmetry.space_group_name_H-M   'P 1'
#
loop_
_entity.id
_entity.type
_entity.pdbx_description
1 polymer ?
#
loop_
_entity_poly.entity_id
_entity_poly.type
_entity_poly.pdbx_seq_one_letter_code
_entity_poly.pdbx_strand_id
1 'polypeptide(L)'
;MGIIATVTPGITFKEPVPRIDTTPEQIIKSGKIEIKFHKLPAEMHPFNLKELRRMNNNDRTKTLETLLKISWPLYSPRVSWSGFMQTVQEGPYPGESSIHFLPMIDLNPSDISCILSTLSFICKEANRLQVTPSITFDQPLYWKALMILHNEPRESQLKSVVLRLGGFTCR
;
A
#
# COMPACT_ATOMS: atom_id res chain seq x y z
N MET A 1 -4.75 -13.43 -1.42
CA MET A 1 -4.04 -12.15 -1.61
C MET A 1 -3.19 -11.84 -0.38
N GLY A 2 -1.89 -11.59 -0.60
CA GLY A 2 -0.97 -11.19 0.48
C GLY A 2 -0.95 -9.69 0.69
N ILE A 3 -0.79 -9.24 1.93
CA ILE A 3 -0.75 -7.83 2.29
C ILE A 3 0.57 -7.57 3.03
N ILE A 4 1.32 -6.57 2.57
CA ILE A 4 2.59 -6.16 3.17
C ILE A 4 2.44 -4.71 3.63
N ALA A 5 2.74 -4.45 4.90
CA ALA A 5 2.77 -3.11 5.47
C ALA A 5 4.21 -2.65 5.65
N THR A 6 4.48 -1.40 5.26
CA THR A 6 5.74 -0.70 5.53
C THR A 6 5.44 0.42 6.53
N VAL A 7 6.19 0.47 7.64
CA VAL A 7 5.96 1.42 8.74
C VAL A 7 7.22 2.24 8.97
N THR A 8 7.08 3.56 9.07
CA THR A 8 8.18 4.50 9.30
C THR A 8 7.76 5.55 10.35
N PRO A 9 8.52 5.78 11.44
CA PRO A 9 9.71 5.03 11.85
C PRO A 9 9.38 3.56 12.12
N GLY A 10 10.35 2.68 11.86
CA GLY A 10 10.18 1.25 12.01
C GLY A 10 9.85 0.85 13.45
N ILE A 11 8.92 -0.09 13.57
CA ILE A 11 8.52 -0.67 14.84
C ILE A 11 9.16 -2.05 15.00
N THR A 12 9.90 -2.23 16.09
CA THR A 12 10.44 -3.55 16.46
C THR A 12 9.49 -4.20 17.45
N PHE A 13 8.92 -5.34 17.10
CA PHE A 13 8.25 -6.19 18.08
C PHE A 13 9.35 -6.81 18.96
N LYS A 14 9.53 -6.29 20.18
CA LYS A 14 10.55 -6.77 21.14
C LYS A 14 10.20 -8.10 21.80
N GLU A 15 8.96 -8.55 21.65
CA GLU A 15 8.53 -9.81 22.26
C GLU A 15 8.91 -10.98 21.32
N PRO A 16 9.66 -11.98 21.81
CA PRO A 16 9.90 -13.19 21.04
C PRO A 16 8.55 -13.79 20.69
N VAL A 17 8.24 -13.97 19.40
CA VAL A 17 7.01 -14.63 18.98
C VAL A 17 7.06 -16.04 19.56
N PRO A 18 6.27 -16.33 20.62
CA PRO A 18 6.37 -17.60 21.29
C PRO A 18 5.87 -18.66 20.30
N ARG A 19 6.66 -19.72 20.11
CA ARG A 19 6.19 -20.91 19.43
C ARG A 19 5.20 -21.59 20.37
N ILE A 20 3.92 -21.34 20.12
CA ILE A 20 2.82 -21.95 20.86
C ILE A 20 2.33 -23.14 20.03
N ASP A 21 2.12 -24.29 20.67
CA ASP A 21 1.35 -25.38 20.08
C ASP A 21 -0.11 -24.94 19.99
N THR A 22 -0.48 -24.37 18.85
CA THR A 22 -1.82 -23.84 18.60
C THR A 22 -2.69 -24.90 17.94
N THR A 23 -3.93 -25.04 18.40
CA THR A 23 -4.92 -25.85 17.68
C THR A 23 -5.40 -25.12 16.42
N PRO A 24 -5.87 -25.83 15.38
CA PRO A 24 -6.40 -25.21 14.17
C PRO A 24 -7.49 -24.17 14.45
N GLU A 25 -8.30 -24.37 15.49
CA GLU A 25 -9.38 -23.47 15.89
C GLU A 25 -8.85 -22.13 16.44
N GLN A 26 -7.73 -22.16 17.16
CA GLN A 26 -7.09 -20.95 17.70
C GLN A 26 -6.43 -20.11 16.59
N ILE A 27 -5.82 -20.78 15.60
CA ILE A 27 -5.29 -20.14 14.38
C ILE A 27 -6.43 -19.48 13.61
N ILE A 28 -7.51 -20.23 13.39
CA ILE A 28 -8.71 -19.71 12.75
C ILE A 28 -9.25 -18.51 13.51
N LYS A 29 -9.24 -18.47 14.85
CA LYS A 29 -9.73 -17.32 15.62
C LYS A 29 -8.85 -16.07 15.48
N SER A 30 -7.53 -16.25 15.33
CA SER A 30 -6.55 -15.15 15.39
C SER A 30 -6.31 -14.46 14.04
N GLY A 31 -6.51 -15.17 12.93
CA GLY A 31 -6.17 -14.70 11.57
C GLY A 31 -7.36 -14.29 10.69
N LYS A 32 -8.52 -13.90 11.23
CA LYS A 32 -9.70 -13.61 10.40
C LYS A 32 -9.67 -12.22 9.80
N ILE A 33 -9.54 -12.17 8.47
CA ILE A 33 -10.06 -11.05 7.69
C ILE A 33 -11.53 -11.35 7.38
N GLU A 34 -12.42 -10.43 7.73
CA GLU A 34 -13.84 -10.52 7.40
C GLU A 34 -14.02 -10.40 5.88
N ILE A 35 -14.53 -11.46 5.26
CA ILE A 35 -14.80 -11.46 3.82
C ILE A 35 -16.09 -10.70 3.56
N LYS A 36 -15.97 -9.55 2.90
CA LYS A 36 -17.08 -8.78 2.37
C LYS A 36 -17.32 -9.19 0.93
N PHE A 37 -18.36 -9.97 0.71
CA PHE A 37 -18.82 -10.31 -0.63
C PHE A 37 -19.37 -9.07 -1.31
N HIS A 38 -18.79 -8.73 -2.46
CA HIS A 38 -19.35 -7.69 -3.29
C HIS A 38 -20.61 -8.23 -3.97
N LYS A 39 -21.78 -7.82 -3.49
CA LYS A 39 -23.03 -8.01 -4.23
C LYS A 39 -22.98 -7.02 -5.39
N LEU A 40 -22.84 -7.51 -6.62
CA LEU A 40 -22.88 -6.67 -7.82
C LEU A 40 -24.06 -5.69 -7.70
N PRO A 41 -23.85 -4.36 -7.70
CA PRO A 41 -24.89 -3.48 -8.21
C PRO A 41 -25.07 -3.86 -9.68
N ALA A 42 -26.31 -3.94 -10.14
CA ALA A 42 -26.63 -4.24 -11.54
C ALA A 42 -25.97 -3.26 -12.53
N GLU A 43 -25.53 -2.09 -12.04
CA GLU A 43 -24.83 -1.07 -12.81
C GLU A 43 -23.69 -0.46 -11.96
N MET A 44 -22.43 -0.75 -12.29
CA MET A 44 -21.32 0.08 -11.84
C MET A 44 -21.28 1.32 -12.72
N HIS A 45 -21.31 2.52 -12.14
CA HIS A 45 -21.19 3.73 -12.95
C HIS A 45 -19.80 3.75 -13.60
N PRO A 46 -19.73 3.98 -14.93
CA PRO A 46 -18.46 4.05 -15.64
C PRO A 46 -17.62 5.18 -15.06
N PHE A 47 -16.40 4.84 -14.65
CA PHE A 47 -15.44 5.81 -14.17
C PHE A 47 -14.88 6.58 -15.37
N ASN A 48 -15.43 7.77 -15.63
CA ASN A 48 -14.88 8.67 -16.63
C ASN A 48 -13.66 9.38 -16.05
N LEU A 49 -12.46 8.97 -16.52
CA LEU A 49 -11.26 9.76 -16.25
C LEU A 49 -11.44 11.13 -16.89
N LYS A 50 -11.40 12.18 -16.07
CA LYS A 50 -11.13 13.51 -16.61
C LYS A 50 -9.73 13.48 -17.21
N GLU A 51 -9.58 14.10 -18.38
CA GLU A 51 -8.26 14.29 -18.96
C GLU A 51 -7.33 14.88 -17.90
N LEU A 52 -6.18 14.23 -17.73
CA LEU A 52 -5.16 14.71 -16.83
C LEU A 52 -4.71 16.07 -17.36
N ARG A 53 -5.05 17.14 -16.63
CA ARG A 53 -4.50 18.46 -16.93
C ARG A 53 -2.99 18.34 -16.81
N ARG A 54 -2.28 18.55 -17.92
CA ARG A 54 -0.82 18.62 -17.91
C ARG A 54 -0.43 19.86 -17.09
N MET A 55 -0.17 19.64 -15.82
CA MET A 55 0.41 20.66 -14.97
C MET A 55 1.88 20.80 -15.37
N ASN A 56 2.26 21.97 -15.86
CA ASN A 56 3.66 22.35 -15.99
C ASN A 56 4.22 22.66 -14.59
N ASN A 57 4.31 21.63 -13.76
CA ASN A 57 5.09 21.71 -12.54
C ASN A 57 6.55 21.52 -12.93
N ASN A 58 7.42 22.40 -12.45
CA ASN A 58 8.85 22.23 -12.56
C ASN A 58 9.26 21.11 -11.60
N ASP A 59 9.14 19.86 -12.06
CA ASP A 59 9.52 18.70 -11.29
C ASP A 59 11.04 18.66 -11.13
N ARG A 60 11.50 19.16 -9.97
CA ARG A 60 12.91 19.17 -9.59
C ARG A 60 13.49 17.76 -9.47
N THR A 61 12.65 16.73 -9.34
CA THR A 61 13.07 15.34 -9.16
C THR A 61 13.19 14.56 -10.47
N LYS A 62 12.72 15.11 -11.58
CA LYS A 62 12.67 14.45 -12.90
C LYS A 62 14.02 13.94 -13.39
N THR A 63 15.11 14.63 -13.03
CA THR A 63 16.47 14.29 -13.43
C THR A 63 17.21 13.43 -12.40
N LEU A 64 16.63 13.13 -11.24
CA LEU A 64 17.31 12.36 -10.18
C LEU A 64 17.73 10.96 -10.65
N GLU A 65 16.88 10.28 -11.42
CA GLU A 65 17.23 8.97 -11.98
C GLU A 65 18.41 9.07 -12.96
N THR A 66 18.42 10.10 -13.80
CA THR A 66 19.52 10.37 -14.72
C THR A 66 20.81 10.71 -13.97
N LEU A 67 20.72 11.56 -12.94
CA LEU A 67 21.84 11.93 -12.08
C LEU A 67 22.40 10.72 -11.34
N LEU A 68 21.56 9.84 -10.82
CA LEU A 68 22.02 8.59 -10.21
C LEU A 68 22.76 7.73 -11.25
N LYS A 69 22.17 7.49 -12.42
CA LYS A 69 22.79 6.65 -13.46
C LYS A 69 24.16 7.17 -13.90
N ILE A 70 24.32 8.50 -13.98
CA ILE A 70 25.58 9.15 -14.35
C ILE A 70 26.59 9.14 -13.19
N SER A 71 26.15 9.37 -11.96
CA SER A 71 27.02 9.41 -10.76
C SER A 71 27.42 8.02 -10.24
N TRP A 72 26.61 7.00 -10.51
CA TRP A 72 26.83 5.61 -10.07
C TRP A 72 28.24 5.06 -10.38
N PRO A 73 28.80 5.21 -11.60
CA PRO A 73 30.17 4.76 -11.86
C PRO A 73 31.26 5.62 -11.19
N LEU A 74 30.92 6.81 -10.71
CA LEU A 74 31.87 7.79 -10.16
C LEU A 74 31.96 7.75 -8.62
N TYR A 75 31.05 7.04 -7.94
CA TYR A 75 30.96 6.99 -6.49
C TYR A 75 31.44 5.64 -5.92
N SER A 76 32.28 5.69 -4.89
CA SER A 76 32.67 4.53 -4.09
C SER A 76 32.52 4.85 -2.60
N PRO A 77 31.70 4.12 -1.83
CA PRO A 77 30.91 2.95 -2.24
C PRO A 77 29.71 3.31 -3.13
N ARG A 78 29.27 2.36 -3.96
CA ARG A 78 28.06 2.51 -4.76
C ARG A 78 26.84 2.56 -3.84
N VAL A 79 26.16 3.70 -3.80
CA VAL A 79 24.94 3.89 -3.01
C VAL A 79 23.75 3.32 -3.76
N SER A 80 22.86 2.57 -3.10
CA SER A 80 21.58 2.16 -3.68
C SER A 80 20.70 3.38 -4.01
N TRP A 81 19.60 3.19 -4.76
CA TRP A 81 18.63 4.26 -4.99
C TRP A 81 18.11 4.84 -3.66
N SER A 82 17.85 4.00 -2.65
CA SER A 82 17.51 4.44 -1.29
C SER A 82 18.59 5.33 -0.65
N GLY A 83 19.87 4.96 -0.73
CA GLY A 83 20.97 5.78 -0.21
C GLY A 83 21.17 7.08 -0.98
N PHE A 84 20.97 7.06 -2.31
CA PHE A 84 20.99 8.27 -3.12
C PHE A 84 19.86 9.22 -2.75
N MET A 85 18.62 8.70 -2.62
CA MET A 85 17.46 9.48 -2.22
C MET A 85 17.65 10.10 -0.83
N GLN A 86 18.27 9.39 0.12
CA GLN A 86 18.63 9.95 1.42
C GLN A 86 19.65 11.10 1.32
N THR A 87 20.58 11.02 0.38
CA THR A 87 21.60 12.06 0.17
C THR A 87 21.04 13.34 -0.43
N VAL A 88 20.08 13.22 -1.36
CA VAL A 88 19.51 14.37 -2.09
C VAL A 88 18.28 14.97 -1.41
N GLN A 89 17.69 14.29 -0.43
CA GLN A 89 16.49 14.75 0.26
C GLN A 89 16.85 15.71 1.40
N GLU A 90 16.15 16.84 1.45
CA GLU A 90 16.21 17.78 2.57
C GLU A 90 15.19 17.37 3.65
N GLY A 91 15.62 17.34 4.91
CA GLY A 91 14.75 17.11 6.06
C GLY A 91 15.31 16.11 7.08
N PRO A 92 14.67 15.99 8.26
CA PRO A 92 15.08 15.03 9.26
C PRO A 92 14.81 13.59 8.77
N TYR A 93 15.78 12.71 8.94
CA TYR A 93 15.61 11.28 8.65
C TYR A 93 14.58 10.70 9.64
N PRO A 94 13.45 10.16 9.16
CA PRO A 94 12.39 9.67 10.04
C PRO A 94 12.72 8.32 10.72
N GLY A 95 13.87 7.72 10.41
CA GLY A 95 14.26 6.40 10.90
C GLY A 95 14.10 5.30 9.85
N GLU A 96 14.66 4.12 10.15
CA GLU A 96 14.57 2.94 9.28
C GLU A 96 13.14 2.42 9.26
N SER A 97 12.65 2.01 8.10
CA SER A 97 11.30 1.43 7.97
C SER A 97 11.28 -0.05 8.36
N SER A 98 10.20 -0.51 8.98
CA SER A 98 9.96 -1.93 9.22
C SER A 98 8.95 -2.51 8.21
N ILE A 99 9.13 -3.77 7.85
CA ILE A 99 8.25 -4.51 6.94
C ILE A 99 7.48 -5.55 7.75
N HIS A 100 6.16 -5.55 7.62
CA HIS A 100 5.29 -6.49 8.33
C HIS A 100 4.36 -7.20 7.35
N PHE A 101 4.28 -8.52 7.49
CA PHE A 101 3.29 -9.33 6.78
C PHE A 101 1.97 -9.29 7.55
N LEU A 102 0.90 -8.88 6.88
CA LEU A 102 -0.45 -8.91 7.41
C LEU A 102 -1.15 -10.21 7.00
N PRO A 103 -2.25 -10.61 7.67
CA PRO A 103 -2.97 -11.83 7.35
C PRO A 103 -3.34 -11.90 5.87
N MET A 104 -3.23 -13.11 5.31
CA MET A 104 -3.57 -13.34 3.91
C MET A 104 -5.05 -13.66 3.76
N ILE A 105 -5.68 -13.17 2.70
CA ILE A 105 -7.04 -13.56 2.33
C ILE A 105 -6.96 -14.75 1.38
N ASP A 106 -7.61 -15.86 1.72
CA ASP A 106 -7.73 -17.03 0.84
C ASP A 106 -8.84 -16.84 -0.22
N LEU A 107 -8.63 -15.85 -1.10
CA LEU A 107 -9.47 -15.58 -2.26
C LEU A 107 -8.58 -15.23 -3.45
N ASN A 108 -9.10 -15.45 -4.65
CA ASN A 108 -8.43 -15.03 -5.89
C ASN A 108 -8.15 -13.51 -5.82
N PRO A 109 -6.89 -13.06 -5.95
CA PRO A 109 -6.56 -11.63 -5.91
C PRO A 109 -7.29 -10.79 -6.96
N SER A 110 -7.69 -11.40 -8.07
CA SER A 110 -8.44 -10.73 -9.14
C SER A 110 -9.93 -10.55 -8.85
N ASP A 111 -10.47 -11.21 -7.81
CA ASP A 111 -11.87 -11.07 -7.41
C ASP A 111 -12.11 -9.70 -6.75
N ILE A 112 -13.18 -9.03 -7.16
CA ILE A 112 -13.64 -7.75 -6.59
C ILE A 112 -13.92 -7.91 -5.09
N SER A 113 -14.49 -9.05 -4.67
CA SER A 113 -14.76 -9.33 -3.25
C SER A 113 -13.48 -9.41 -2.43
N CYS A 114 -12.41 -9.96 -3.01
CA CYS A 114 -11.09 -10.03 -2.37
C CYS A 114 -10.48 -8.63 -2.16
N ILE A 115 -10.57 -7.78 -3.19
CA ILE A 115 -10.10 -6.39 -3.15
C ILE A 115 -10.91 -5.58 -2.12
N LEU A 116 -12.24 -5.67 -2.16
CA LEU A 116 -13.13 -4.98 -1.23
C LEU A 116 -12.87 -5.40 0.23
N SER A 117 -12.74 -6.71 0.49
CA SER A 117 -12.43 -7.23 1.82
C SER A 117 -11.10 -6.70 2.34
N THR A 118 -10.09 -6.64 1.46
CA THR A 118 -8.76 -6.09 1.80
C THR A 118 -8.83 -4.61 2.13
N LEU A 119 -9.49 -3.80 1.29
CA LEU A 119 -9.65 -2.38 1.55
C LEU A 119 -10.38 -2.13 2.87
N SER A 120 -11.45 -2.89 3.14
CA SER A 120 -12.20 -2.76 4.39
C SER A 120 -11.37 -3.16 5.61
N PHE A 121 -10.55 -4.21 5.50
CA PHE A 121 -9.64 -4.62 6.56
C PHE A 121 -8.61 -3.52 6.86
N ILE A 122 -7.96 -2.98 5.82
CA ILE A 122 -6.97 -1.92 5.97
C ILE A 122 -7.59 -0.66 6.55
N CYS A 123 -8.79 -0.25 6.11
CA CYS A 123 -9.49 0.89 6.71
C CYS A 123 -9.77 0.68 8.20
N LYS A 124 -10.17 -0.51 8.61
CA LYS A 124 -10.42 -0.84 10.02
C LYS A 124 -9.15 -0.71 10.85
N GLU A 125 -8.04 -1.25 10.36
CA GLU A 125 -6.74 -1.14 11.03
C GLU A 125 -6.21 0.29 11.05
N ALA A 126 -6.38 1.04 9.96
CA ALA A 126 -5.96 2.44 9.87
C ALA A 126 -6.77 3.33 10.83
N ASN A 127 -8.08 3.10 10.94
CA ASN A 127 -8.93 3.76 11.92
C ASN A 127 -8.52 3.41 13.36
N ARG A 128 -8.18 2.15 13.65
CA ARG A 128 -7.66 1.74 14.97
C ARG A 128 -6.37 2.48 15.33
N LEU A 129 -5.53 2.74 14.35
CA LEU A 129 -4.25 3.46 14.52
C LEU A 129 -4.36 4.97 14.34
N GLN A 130 -5.54 5.50 13.98
CA GLN A 130 -5.78 6.91 13.67
C GLN A 130 -4.86 7.46 12.55
N VAL A 131 -4.61 6.63 11.52
CA VAL A 131 -3.78 6.99 10.35
C VAL A 131 -4.59 6.94 9.07
N THR A 132 -4.18 7.72 8.06
CA THR A 132 -4.75 7.61 6.72
C THR A 132 -4.08 6.46 5.95
N PRO A 133 -4.82 5.45 5.48
CA PRO A 133 -4.23 4.33 4.75
C PRO A 133 -3.80 4.76 3.34
N SER A 134 -2.53 4.56 3.02
CA SER A 134 -1.97 4.69 1.66
C SER A 134 -1.67 3.30 1.11
N ILE A 135 -2.38 2.90 0.06
CA ILE A 135 -2.34 1.54 -0.48
C ILE A 135 -1.84 1.56 -1.91
N THR A 136 -0.89 0.69 -2.20
CA THR A 136 -0.31 0.49 -3.53
C THR A 136 -0.85 -0.78 -4.17
N PHE A 137 -1.30 -0.70 -5.42
CA PHE A 137 -1.69 -1.86 -6.22
C PHE A 137 -1.02 -1.87 -7.59
N ASP A 138 -0.78 -3.07 -8.09
CA ASP A 138 -0.43 -3.36 -9.47
C ASP A 138 -1.51 -2.80 -10.41
N GLN A 139 -1.15 -2.48 -11.65
CA GLN A 139 -2.03 -1.82 -12.61
C GLN A 139 -3.46 -2.41 -12.73
N PRO A 140 -3.68 -3.73 -12.94
CA PRO A 140 -5.03 -4.27 -13.06
C PRO A 140 -5.83 -4.22 -11.75
N LEU A 141 -5.16 -4.36 -10.60
CA LEU A 141 -5.79 -4.32 -9.29
C LEU A 141 -6.14 -2.88 -8.89
N TYR A 142 -5.26 -1.93 -9.23
CA TYR A 142 -5.47 -0.50 -9.01
C TYR A 142 -6.78 -0.04 -9.67
N TRP A 143 -7.04 -0.44 -10.91
CA TRP A 143 -8.28 -0.09 -11.61
C TRP A 143 -9.52 -0.62 -10.90
N LYS A 144 -9.51 -1.89 -10.50
CA LYS A 144 -10.62 -2.51 -9.76
C LYS A 144 -10.86 -1.82 -8.43
N ALA A 145 -9.79 -1.54 -7.68
CA ALA A 145 -9.86 -0.82 -6.41
C ALA A 145 -10.42 0.61 -6.61
N LEU A 146 -9.99 1.31 -7.65
CA LEU A 146 -10.49 2.65 -7.98
C LEU A 146 -11.98 2.63 -8.33
N MET A 147 -12.43 1.63 -9.09
CA MET A 147 -13.85 1.47 -9.42
C MET A 147 -14.70 1.18 -8.16
N ILE A 148 -14.21 0.35 -7.24
CA ILE A 148 -14.86 0.12 -5.95
C ILE A 148 -14.97 1.45 -5.19
N LEU A 149 -13.86 2.16 -5.01
CA LEU A 149 -13.86 3.43 -4.30
C LEU A 149 -14.76 4.48 -4.94
N HIS A 150 -14.86 4.51 -6.27
CA HIS A 150 -15.75 5.45 -6.96
C HIS A 150 -17.22 5.19 -6.64
N ASN A 151 -17.65 3.92 -6.71
CA ASN A 151 -19.04 3.50 -6.53
C ASN A 151 -19.48 3.41 -5.06
N GLU A 152 -18.55 3.46 -4.11
CA GLU A 152 -18.88 3.51 -2.68
C GLU A 152 -19.61 4.82 -2.29
N PRO A 153 -20.55 4.77 -1.32
CA PRO A 153 -21.20 5.96 -0.77
C PRO A 153 -20.21 6.99 -0.24
N ARG A 154 -20.60 8.28 -0.25
CA ARG A 154 -19.73 9.38 0.25
C ARG A 154 -19.37 9.25 1.72
N GLU A 155 -20.24 8.63 2.51
CA GLU A 155 -20.06 8.40 3.95
C GLU A 155 -19.23 7.14 4.25
N SER A 156 -18.84 6.38 3.22
CA SER A 156 -18.06 5.16 3.38
C SER A 156 -16.64 5.49 3.85
N GLN A 157 -16.16 4.76 4.86
CA GLN A 157 -14.77 4.86 5.34
C GLN A 157 -13.75 4.58 4.23
N LEU A 158 -14.14 3.82 3.20
CA LEU A 158 -13.32 3.53 2.03
C LEU A 158 -12.91 4.79 1.25
N LYS A 159 -13.69 5.88 1.32
CA LYS A 159 -13.35 7.16 0.67
C LYS A 159 -12.12 7.86 1.27
N SER A 160 -11.69 7.47 2.47
CA SER A 160 -10.48 8.00 3.11
C SER A 160 -9.18 7.37 2.58
N VAL A 161 -9.28 6.29 1.80
CA VAL A 161 -8.12 5.56 1.29
C VAL A 161 -7.42 6.34 0.19
N VAL A 162 -6.11 6.47 0.31
CA VAL A 162 -5.25 6.98 -0.76
C VAL A 162 -4.74 5.81 -1.59
N LEU A 163 -5.27 5.62 -2.80
CA LEU A 163 -4.78 4.62 -3.74
C LEU A 163 -3.60 5.16 -4.55
N ARG A 164 -2.57 4.33 -4.72
CA ARG A 164 -1.39 4.60 -5.55
C ARG A 164 -1.18 3.45 -6.55
N LEU A 165 -0.78 3.82 -7.76
CA LEU A 165 -0.45 2.89 -8.84
C LEU A 165 1.01 2.42 -8.72
N GLY A 166 1.24 1.12 -8.78
CA GLY A 166 2.56 0.50 -8.77
C GLY A 166 3.04 0.14 -7.36
N GLY A 167 4.05 -0.72 -7.28
CA GLY A 167 4.66 -1.14 -6.02
C GLY A 167 5.53 -0.05 -5.40
N PHE A 168 5.77 -0.14 -4.09
CA PHE A 168 6.80 0.62 -3.40
C PHE A 168 8.17 0.35 -4.05
N THR A 169 8.58 1.11 -5.05
CA THR A 169 9.96 1.14 -5.53
C THR A 169 10.78 2.03 -4.60
N CYS A 170 10.88 1.60 -3.35
CA CYS A 170 11.98 1.95 -2.45
C CYS A 170 12.82 0.68 -2.27
N ARG A 171 13.64 0.37 -3.27
CA ARG A 171 14.84 -0.45 -3.10
C ARG A 171 16.01 0.44 -3.46
#